data_AF-A0A7C6BCQ4-F1
#
_entry.id   AF-A0A7C6BCQ4-F1
#
_cell.length_a   1.000
_cell.length_b   1.000
_cell.length_c   1.000
_cell.angle_alpha   90.00
_cell.angle_beta   90.00
_cell.angle_gamma   90.00
#
_symmetry.space_group_name_H-M   'P 1'
#
loop_
_entity.id
_entity.type
_entity.pdbx_description
1 polymer ?
#
loop_
_entity_poly.entity_id
_entity_poly.type
_entity_poly.pdbx_seq_one_letter_code
_entity_poly.pdbx_strand_id
1 'polypeptide(L)'
;RAGGRLTLDDGTLAGADLELARAVQILTTRVGLSLEQSLAMATAIPADLMQLPHGPLRKGGAADFVHLGADFRLAGVWQNGVRVKS
;
A
#
# COMPACT_ATOMS: atom_id res chain seq x y z
N ARG A 1 -7.27 -5.20 22.79
CA ARG A 1 -7.50 -4.78 21.38
C ARG A 1 -8.92 -4.23 21.29
N ALA A 2 -9.08 -2.92 21.13
CA ALA A 2 -10.35 -2.26 20.84
C ALA A 2 -10.04 -1.05 19.94
N GLY A 3 -10.77 -0.90 18.83
CA GLY A 3 -10.80 0.37 18.08
C GLY A 3 -9.77 0.59 16.98
N GLY A 4 -8.98 -0.40 16.55
CA GLY A 4 -8.24 -0.32 15.27
C GLY A 4 -7.20 0.80 15.16
N ARG A 5 -6.74 1.40 16.26
CA ARG A 5 -5.79 2.51 16.24
C ARG A 5 -4.53 2.16 17.02
N LEU A 6 -3.38 2.20 16.35
CA LEU A 6 -2.07 2.21 16.99
C LEU A 6 -1.61 3.67 17.05
N THR A 7 -1.79 4.29 18.21
CA THR A 7 -1.18 5.58 18.55
C THR A 7 0.09 5.30 19.34
N LEU A 8 1.19 5.97 18.97
CA LEU A 8 2.36 6.13 19.83
C LEU A 8 1.94 6.88 21.12
N ASP A 9 2.79 6.84 22.14
CA ASP A 9 2.51 7.42 23.47
C ASP A 9 2.21 8.93 23.43
N ASP A 10 2.57 9.60 22.33
CA ASP A 10 2.30 11.03 22.08
C ASP A 10 1.08 11.30 21.18
N GLY A 11 0.34 10.27 20.78
CA GLY A 11 -0.81 10.38 19.89
C GLY A 11 -0.47 10.35 18.40
N THR A 12 0.79 10.15 18.01
CA THR A 12 1.21 10.03 16.62
C THR A 12 0.84 8.65 16.06
N LEU A 13 0.20 8.59 14.89
CA LEU A 13 -0.13 7.34 14.20
C LEU A 13 1.16 6.65 13.70
N ALA A 14 1.46 5.47 14.23
CA ALA A 14 2.54 4.62 13.74
C ALA A 14 1.98 3.49 12.88
N GLY A 15 2.36 3.49 11.59
CA GLY A 15 2.22 2.34 10.69
C GLY A 15 1.04 2.41 9.72
N ALA A 16 1.24 3.14 8.61
CA ALA A 16 0.33 3.29 7.48
C ALA A 16 0.06 2.01 6.65
N ASP A 17 0.71 0.89 6.99
CA ASP A 17 0.67 -0.35 6.19
C ASP A 17 -0.73 -1.01 6.23
N LEU A 18 -1.46 -0.85 7.35
CA LEU A 18 -2.85 -1.27 7.47
C LEU A 18 -3.84 -0.26 6.83
N GLU A 19 -3.45 1.01 6.73
CA GLU A 19 -4.31 2.08 6.19
C GLU A 19 -4.26 2.16 4.66
N LEU A 20 -3.11 1.94 4.00
CA LEU A 20 -3.03 2.05 2.54
C LEU A 20 -3.82 0.95 1.82
N ALA A 21 -3.69 -0.31 2.24
CA ALA A 21 -4.51 -1.40 1.68
C ALA A 21 -6.01 -1.15 1.90
N ARG A 22 -6.37 -0.61 3.07
CA ARG A 22 -7.74 -0.21 3.40
C ARG A 22 -8.21 0.99 2.56
N ALA A 23 -7.35 1.96 2.30
CA ALA A 23 -7.66 3.11 1.46
C ALA A 23 -7.94 2.66 0.02
N VAL A 24 -7.09 1.79 -0.55
CA VAL A 24 -7.33 1.18 -1.86
C VAL A 24 -8.67 0.44 -1.87
N GLN A 25 -8.97 -0.35 -0.84
CA GLN A 25 -10.26 -1.02 -0.72
C GLN A 25 -11.44 -0.04 -0.68
N ILE A 26 -11.35 1.06 0.08
CA ILE A 26 -12.41 2.07 0.17
C ILE A 26 -12.61 2.76 -1.18
N LEU A 27 -11.52 3.17 -1.85
CA LEU A 27 -11.58 3.81 -3.17
C LEU A 27 -12.25 2.89 -4.20
N THR A 28 -11.92 1.60 -4.18
CA THR A 28 -12.51 0.63 -5.11
C THR A 28 -13.97 0.30 -4.75
N THR A 29 -14.27 0.00 -3.48
CA THR A 29 -15.57 -0.59 -3.10
C THR A 29 -16.64 0.41 -2.66
N ARG A 30 -16.24 1.59 -2.16
CA ARG A 30 -17.17 2.61 -1.64
C ARG A 30 -17.23 3.85 -2.51
N VAL A 31 -16.09 4.29 -3.06
CA VAL A 31 -16.04 5.45 -3.97
C VAL A 31 -16.38 5.04 -5.40
N GLY A 32 -16.06 3.79 -5.79
CA GLY A 32 -16.39 3.25 -7.11
C GLY A 32 -15.34 3.51 -8.19
N LEU A 33 -14.09 3.83 -7.79
CA LEU A 33 -12.98 3.88 -8.73
C LEU A 33 -12.60 2.46 -9.18
N SER A 34 -11.99 2.34 -10.36
CA SER A 34 -11.42 1.05 -10.76
C SER A 34 -10.30 0.64 -9.80
N LEU A 35 -10.03 -0.66 -9.71
CA LEU A 35 -8.90 -1.18 -8.93
C LEU A 35 -7.58 -0.57 -9.43
N GLU A 36 -7.41 -0.45 -10.74
CA GLU A 36 -6.25 0.15 -11.38
C GLU A 36 -6.05 1.61 -10.95
N GLN A 37 -7.11 2.43 -10.98
CA GLN A 37 -7.06 3.82 -10.52
C GLN A 37 -6.70 3.90 -9.03
N SER A 38 -7.32 3.05 -8.21
CA SER A 38 -7.08 3.02 -6.77
C SER A 38 -5.63 2.63 -6.45
N LEU A 39 -5.06 1.66 -7.17
CA LEU A 39 -3.66 1.25 -7.04
C LEU A 39 -2.72 2.35 -7.54
N ALA A 40 -3.00 2.97 -8.69
CA ALA A 40 -2.18 4.06 -9.22
C ALA A 40 -2.10 5.24 -8.25
N MET A 41 -3.22 5.61 -7.60
CA MET A 41 -3.26 6.64 -6.56
C MET A 41 -2.38 6.33 -5.34
N ALA A 42 -2.21 5.05 -5.02
CA ALA A 42 -1.37 4.61 -3.89
C ALA A 42 0.09 4.32 -4.29
N THR A 43 0.41 4.24 -5.59
CA THR A 43 1.72 3.76 -6.07
C THR A 43 2.33 4.68 -7.13
N ALA A 44 1.93 4.54 -8.40
CA ALA A 44 2.52 5.23 -9.54
C ALA A 44 2.39 6.76 -9.45
N ILE A 45 1.21 7.28 -9.08
CA ILE A 45 0.97 8.72 -9.06
C ILE A 45 1.86 9.42 -8.01
N PRO A 46 1.94 8.97 -6.75
CA PRO A 46 2.90 9.53 -5.79
C PRO A 46 4.36 9.39 -6.24
N ALA A 47 4.74 8.23 -6.80
CA ALA A 47 6.11 8.01 -7.23
C ALA A 47 6.52 8.95 -8.37
N ASP A 48 5.64 9.17 -9.36
CA ASP A 48 5.86 10.10 -10.46
C ASP A 48 5.99 11.55 -9.95
N LEU A 49 5.09 11.97 -9.04
CA LEU A 49 5.15 13.31 -8.45
C LEU A 49 6.45 13.55 -7.66
N MET A 50 6.96 12.52 -7.00
CA MET A 50 8.20 12.57 -6.20
C MET A 50 9.46 12.22 -7.01
N GLN A 51 9.32 11.90 -8.31
CA GLN A 51 10.41 11.46 -9.18
C GLN A 51 11.18 10.25 -8.61
N LEU A 52 10.45 9.35 -7.95
CA LEU A 52 11.01 8.15 -7.37
C LEU A 52 11.12 7.03 -8.42
N PRO A 53 12.16 6.18 -8.37
CA PRO A 53 12.29 5.05 -9.28
C PRO A 53 11.35 3.87 -8.93
N HIS A 54 10.37 4.09 -8.05
CA HIS A 54 9.39 3.13 -7.55
C HIS A 54 8.02 3.35 -8.23
N GLY A 55 7.02 2.50 -7.93
CA GLY A 55 5.66 2.65 -8.45
C GLY A 55 5.26 1.56 -9.45
N PRO A 56 5.89 1.49 -10.65
CA PRO A 56 5.54 0.49 -11.65
C PRO A 56 6.36 -0.80 -11.50
N LEU A 57 5.70 -1.95 -11.67
CA LEU A 57 6.36 -3.23 -11.84
C LEU A 57 6.87 -3.37 -13.27
N ARG A 58 8.20 -3.34 -13.42
CA ARG A 58 8.86 -3.43 -14.72
C ARG A 58 10.08 -4.32 -14.65
N LYS A 59 10.39 -5.01 -15.76
CA LYS A 59 11.63 -5.79 -15.87
C LYS A 59 12.85 -4.89 -15.65
N GLY A 60 13.77 -5.34 -14.81
CA GLY A 60 14.98 -4.58 -14.45
C GLY A 60 14.76 -3.44 -13.45
N GLY A 61 13.54 -3.25 -12.92
CA GLY A 61 13.27 -2.36 -11.79
C GLY A 61 13.55 -3.03 -10.44
N ALA A 62 13.47 -2.24 -9.35
CA ALA A 62 13.50 -2.77 -8.01
C ALA A 62 12.30 -3.71 -7.77
N ALA A 63 12.54 -4.85 -7.13
CA ALA A 63 11.50 -5.82 -6.79
C ALA A 63 10.81 -5.44 -5.47
N ASP A 64 10.26 -4.22 -5.44
CA ASP A 64 9.48 -3.67 -4.34
C ASP A 64 7.99 -3.79 -4.67
N PHE A 65 7.28 -4.65 -3.94
CA PHE A 65 5.85 -4.87 -4.18
C PHE A 65 5.14 -5.43 -2.96
N VAL A 66 3.82 -5.30 -2.98
CA VAL A 66 2.91 -5.92 -2.01
C VAL A 66 2.00 -6.91 -2.73
N HIS A 67 1.67 -7.99 -2.06
CA HIS A 67 0.64 -8.92 -2.50
C HIS A 67 -0.61 -8.68 -1.66
N LEU A 68 -1.69 -8.25 -2.31
CA LEU A 68 -3.01 -8.14 -1.72
C LEU A 68 -3.87 -9.34 -2.16
N GLY A 69 -4.56 -9.96 -1.21
CA GLY A 69 -5.61 -10.93 -1.50
C GLY A 69 -6.81 -10.26 -2.17
N ALA A 70 -7.75 -11.06 -2.67
CA ALA A 70 -8.98 -10.56 -3.30
C ALA A 70 -9.86 -9.71 -2.35
N ASP A 71 -9.66 -9.85 -1.04
CA ASP A 71 -10.32 -9.08 0.01
C ASP A 71 -9.51 -7.85 0.47
N PHE A 72 -8.45 -7.50 -0.27
CA PHE A 72 -7.50 -6.43 0.03
C PHE A 72 -6.68 -6.65 1.30
N ARG A 73 -6.68 -7.87 1.87
CA ARG A 73 -5.76 -8.20 2.98
C ARG A 73 -4.35 -8.38 2.46
N LEU A 74 -3.39 -7.82 3.20
CA LEU A 74 -1.97 -7.96 2.91
C LEU A 74 -1.53 -9.42 3.12
N ALA A 75 -1.05 -10.06 2.05
CA ALA A 75 -0.52 -11.42 2.07
C ALA A 75 1.02 -11.45 2.10
N GLY A 76 1.67 -10.35 1.75
CA GLY A 76 3.11 -10.19 1.88
C GLY A 76 3.63 -8.88 1.33
N VAL A 77 4.83 -8.52 1.77
CA VAL A 77 5.58 -7.35 1.33
C VAL A 77 6.98 -7.81 0.90
N TRP A 78 7.46 -7.28 -0.21
CA TRP A 78 8.80 -7.51 -0.73
C TRP A 78 9.52 -6.17 -0.87
N GLN A 79 10.76 -6.15 -0.42
CA GLN A 79 11.69 -5.04 -0.61
C GLN A 79 12.95 -5.59 -1.25
N ASN A 80 13.35 -5.05 -2.40
CA ASN A 80 14.46 -5.54 -3.23
C ASN A 80 14.40 -7.06 -3.47
N GLY A 81 13.20 -7.60 -3.66
CA GLY A 81 12.96 -9.02 -3.92
C GLY A 81 13.01 -9.92 -2.68
N VAL A 82 13.29 -9.36 -1.50
CA VAL A 82 13.30 -10.09 -0.24
C VAL A 82 11.96 -9.89 0.47
N ARG A 83 11.30 -10.99 0.84
CA ARG A 83 10.08 -10.93 1.63
C ARG A 83 10.39 -10.42 3.03
N VAL A 84 9.79 -9.30 3.43
CA VAL A 84 9.92 -8.77 4.78
C VAL A 84 8.89 -9.40 5.71
N LYS A 85 9.25 -9.57 6.99
CA LYS A 85 8.32 -10.06 8.01
C LYS A 85 7.39 -8.91 8.40
N SER A 86 6.13 -9.02 8.01
CA SER A 86 5.01 -8.19 8.46
C SER A 86 4.38 -8.75 9.72
#